data_AF-A0A538S464-F1
#
_entry.id   AF-A0A538S464-F1
#
_cell.length_a   1.000
_cell.length_b   1.000
_cell.length_c   1.000
_cell.angle_alpha   90.00
_cell.angle_beta   90.00
_cell.angle_gamma   90.00
#
_symmetry.space_group_name_H-M   'P 1'
#
loop_
_entity.id
_entity.type
_entity.pdbx_description
1 polymer ?
#
loop_
_entity_poly.entity_id
_entity_poly.type
_entity_poly.pdbx_seq_one_letter_code
_entity_poly.pdbx_strand_id
1 'polypeptide(L)' 'NVRLRTRSSAAEELIGGSPAMQVLRERIAKLAPRPFPVLVLGESGAGKELVALALHRQSPRREAPLTSPGRV' A
#
# COMPACT_ATOMS: atom_id res chain seq x y z
N ASN A 1 -29.07 3.48 -14.61
CA ASN A 1 -28.44 2.84 -13.43
C ASN A 1 -26.95 2.58 -13.64
N VAL A 2 -26.12 3.62 -13.66
CA VAL A 2 -24.64 3.47 -13.63
C VAL A 2 -24.08 4.52 -12.66
N ARG A 3 -24.17 4.24 -11.37
CA ARG A 3 -23.55 5.03 -10.30
C ARG A 3 -23.03 4.04 -9.26
N LEU A 4 -21.80 4.25 -8.78
CA LEU A 4 -21.14 3.56 -7.66
C LEU A 4 -20.33 2.28 -7.96
N ARG A 5 -19.29 2.34 -8.79
CA ARG A 5 -18.29 1.26 -8.84
C ARG A 5 -16.81 1.69 -8.87
N THR A 6 -16.51 2.97 -8.61
CA THR A 6 -15.15 3.53 -8.74
C THR A 6 -14.64 4.28 -7.50
N ARG A 7 -15.15 3.96 -6.30
CA ARG A 7 -14.64 4.56 -5.05
C ARG A 7 -13.76 3.64 -4.19
N SER A 8 -13.59 2.37 -4.56
CA SER A 8 -12.81 1.42 -3.75
C SER A 8 -11.41 1.12 -4.30
N SER A 9 -11.07 1.45 -5.55
CA SER A 9 -9.71 1.28 -6.07
C SER A 9 -8.85 2.54 -5.94
N ALA A 10 -9.41 3.71 -6.24
CA ALA A 10 -8.66 4.98 -6.22
C ALA A 10 -8.34 5.48 -4.79
N ALA A 11 -9.16 5.14 -3.80
CA ALA A 11 -8.93 5.53 -2.40
C ALA A 11 -7.77 4.74 -1.74
N GLU A 12 -7.36 3.64 -2.37
CA GLU A 12 -6.39 2.66 -1.84
C GLU A 12 -5.06 2.67 -2.60
N GLU A 13 -4.92 3.56 -3.59
CA GLU A 13 -3.76 3.64 -4.47
C GLU A 13 -2.78 4.74 -4.00
N LEU A 14 -1.48 4.48 -4.14
CA LEU A 14 -0.44 5.47 -3.83
C LEU A 14 -0.40 6.55 -4.92
N ILE A 15 -1.17 7.62 -4.70
CA ILE A 15 -1.27 8.78 -5.60
C ILE A 15 -0.04 9.69 -5.42
N GLY A 16 0.53 10.15 -6.54
CA GLY A 16 1.59 11.16 -6.53
C GLY A 16 2.66 10.92 -7.59
N GLY A 17 3.01 11.97 -8.33
CA GLY A 17 4.00 11.94 -9.41
C GLY A 17 5.43 12.31 -8.99
N SER A 18 5.66 12.66 -7.73
CA SER A 18 6.97 13.13 -7.26
C SER A 18 8.05 12.05 -7.38
N PRO A 19 9.34 12.43 -7.53
CA PRO A 19 10.44 11.47 -7.57
C PRO A 19 10.48 10.55 -6.35
N ALA A 20 10.17 11.08 -5.16
CA ALA A 20 10.09 10.29 -3.92
C ALA A 20 9.01 9.19 -3.99
N MET A 21 7.85 9.50 -4.57
CA MET A 21 6.77 8.52 -4.76
C MET A 21 7.12 7.45 -5.81
N GLN A 22 7.90 7.81 -6.84
CA GLN A 22 8.40 6.85 -7.81
C GLN A 22 9.36 5.85 -7.14
N VAL A 23 10.33 6.34 -6.38
CA VAL A 23 11.26 5.51 -5.61
C VAL A 23 10.52 4.62 -4.61
N LEU A 24 9.49 5.15 -3.95
CA LEU A 24 8.65 4.38 -3.03
C LEU A 24 7.96 3.22 -3.75
N ARG A 25 7.32 3.46 -4.91
CA ARG A 25 6.67 2.41 -5.71
C ARG A 25 7.64 1.33 -6.15
N GLU A 26 8.84 1.71 -6.60
CA GLU A 26 9.88 0.75 -6.98
C GLU A 26 10.34 -0.12 -5.81
N ARG A 27 10.51 0.49 -4.62
CA ARG A 27 10.87 -0.26 -3.40
C ARG A 27 9.76 -1.24 -3.03
N ILE A 28 8.51 -0.82 -3.07
CA ILE A 28 7.36 -1.69 -2.78
C ILE A 28 7.35 -2.88 -3.74
N ALA A 29 7.48 -2.64 -5.06
CA ALA A 29 7.50 -3.71 -6.06
C ALA A 29 8.64 -4.71 -5.85
N LYS A 30 9.81 -4.24 -5.40
CA LYS A 30 10.96 -5.11 -5.08
C LYS A 30 10.76 -5.90 -3.78
N LEU A 31 10.15 -5.30 -2.77
CA LEU A 31 10.03 -5.90 -1.43
C LEU A 31 8.81 -6.82 -1.30
N ALA A 32 7.68 -6.49 -1.93
CA ALA A 32 6.41 -7.20 -1.78
C ALA A 32 6.45 -8.71 -2.05
N PRO A 33 7.21 -9.22 -3.05
CA PRO A 33 7.30 -10.66 -3.30
C PRO A 33 8.03 -11.45 -2.19
N ARG A 34 8.74 -10.77 -1.29
CA ARG A 34 9.65 -11.41 -0.33
C ARG A 34 8.96 -11.67 1.02
N PRO A 35 9.27 -12.80 1.69
CA PRO A 35 8.53 -13.24 2.89
C PRO A 35 8.99 -12.61 4.22
N PHE A 36 9.80 -11.53 4.20
CA PHE A 36 10.32 -10.89 5.42
C PHE A 36 9.39 -9.80 5.96
N PRO A 37 9.50 -9.45 7.26
CA PRO A 37 8.79 -8.32 7.85
C PRO A 37 9.28 -6.98 7.27
N VAL A 38 8.37 -6.02 7.11
CA VAL A 38 8.64 -4.67 6.63
C VAL A 38 8.16 -3.66 7.68
N LEU A 39 8.99 -2.65 7.98
CA LEU A 39 8.63 -1.52 8.83
C LEU A 39 8.39 -0.29 7.96
N VAL A 40 7.20 0.29 8.05
CA VAL A 40 6.84 1.53 7.35
C VAL A 40 6.89 2.69 8.35
N LEU A 41 7.80 3.64 8.12
CA LEU A 41 7.97 4.84 8.94
C LEU A 41 7.40 6.07 8.23
N GLY A 42 7.03 7.08 9.02
CA GLY A 42 6.44 8.33 8.53
C GLY A 42 5.59 9.01 9.59
N GLU A 43 5.22 10.25 9.35
CA GLU A 43 4.40 11.04 10.26
C GLU A 43 2.94 10.56 10.28
N SER A 44 2.15 11.05 11.23
CA SER A 44 0.70 10.84 11.24
C SER A 44 0.09 11.47 9.99
N GLY A 45 -0.79 10.75 9.30
CA GLY A 45 -1.41 11.22 8.06
C GLY A 45 -0.56 11.07 6.78
N ALA A 46 0.69 10.56 6.85
CA ALA A 46 1.56 10.39 5.69
C ALA A 46 1.16 9.21 4.75
N GLY A 47 0.03 8.55 4.99
CA GLY A 47 -0.46 7.45 4.14
C GLY A 47 0.28 6.11 4.31
N LYS A 48 0.88 5.84 5.47
CA LYS A 48 1.59 4.57 5.76
C LYS A 48 0.71 3.33 5.56
N GLU A 49 -0.59 3.45 5.82
CA GLU A 49 -1.57 2.38 5.62
C GLU A 49 -1.71 2.02 4.13
N LEU A 50 -1.63 3.01 3.23
CA LEU A 50 -1.63 2.78 1.78
C LEU A 50 -0.37 2.05 1.33
N VAL A 51 0.77 2.31 1.98
CA VAL A 51 2.03 1.59 1.72
C VAL A 51 1.91 0.12 2.15
N ALA A 52 1.36 -0.15 3.34
CA ALA A 52 1.11 -1.51 3.81
C ALA A 52 0.15 -2.27 2.88
N LEU A 53 -0.91 -1.61 2.42
CA LEU A 53 -1.85 -2.18 1.47
C LEU A 53 -1.19 -2.45 0.10
N ALA A 54 -0.37 -1.53 -0.40
CA ALA A 54 0.36 -1.71 -1.66
C ALA A 54 1.36 -2.88 -1.59
N LEU A 55 2.05 -3.06 -0.45
CA LEU A 55 2.89 -4.22 -0.19
C LEU A 55 2.08 -5.52 -0.17
N HIS A 56 0.95 -5.54 0.54
CA HIS A 56 0.08 -6.72 0.64
C HIS A 56 -0.43 -7.18 -0.73
N ARG A 57 -0.96 -6.25 -1.54
CA ARG A 57 -1.50 -6.53 -2.88
C ARG A 57 -0.48 -7.13 -3.85
N GLN A 58 0.79 -6.73 -3.72
CA GLN A 58 1.89 -7.21 -4.56
C GLN A 58 2.60 -8.44 -3.98
N SER A 59 2.19 -8.91 -2.80
CA SER A 59 2.80 -10.05 -2.14
C SER A 59 2.14 -11.38 -2.52
N PRO A 60 2.79 -12.52 -2.23
CA PRO A 60 2.16 -13.84 -2.34
C PRO A 60 0.95 -14.00 -1.41
N ARG A 61 0.82 -13.16 -0.38
CA ARG A 61 -0.27 -13.19 0.60
C ARG A 61 -1.46 -12.30 0.23
N ARG A 62 -1.51 -11.74 -0.98
CA ARG A 62 -2.58 -10.82 -1.43
C ARG A 62 -4.02 -11.33 -1.24
N GLU A 63 -4.21 -12.65 -1.22
CA GLU A 63 -5.51 -13.30 -1.02
C GLU A 63 -5.85 -13.54 0.46
N ALA A 64 -4.85 -13.45 1.34
CA ALA A 64 -5.08 -13.52 2.78
C ALA A 64 -5.69 -12.20 3.28
N PRO A 65 -6.51 -12.24 4.35
CA PRO A 65 -7.02 -11.03 5.00
C PRO A 65 -5.87 -10.10 5.41
N LEU A 66 -5.95 -8.82 5.04
CA LEU A 66 -5.06 -7.80 5.56
C LEU A 66 -5.58 -7.37 6.93
N THR A 67 -4.84 -7.67 7.98
CA THR A 67 -5.07 -7.07 9.30
C THR A 67 -4.42 -5.69 9.35
N SER A 68 -5.11 -4.72 9.94
CA SER A 68 -4.57 -3.37 10.10
C SER A 68 -3.24 -3.44 10.88
N PRO A 69 -2.19 -2.69 10.47
CA PRO A 69 -0.99 -2.58 11.28
C PRO A 69 -1.40 -2.05 12.66
N GLY A 70 -1.14 -2.84 13.70
CA GLY A 70 -1.45 -2.46 15.07
C GLY A 70 -0.88 -1.08 15.37
N ARG A 71 -1.65 -0.22 16.04
CA ARG A 71 -1.14 1.05 16.56
C ARG A 71 0.03 0.74 17.49
N VAL A 72 1.23 1.14 17.09
CA VAL A 72 2.42 1.21 17.96
C VAL A 72 2.40 2.55 18.67
#